data_AF-A0AAD4GFH0-F1
#
_entry.id   AF-A0AAD4GFH0-F1
#
_cell.length_a   1.000
_cell.length_b   1.000
_cell.length_c   1.000
_cell.angle_alpha   90.00
_cell.angle_beta   90.00
_cell.angle_gamma   90.00
#
_symmetry.space_group_name_H-M   'P 1'
#
loop_
_entity.id
_entity.type
_entity.pdbx_description
1 polymer ?
#
loop_
_entity_poly.entity_id
_entity_poly.type
_entity_poly.pdbx_seq_one_letter_code
_entity_poly.pdbx_strand_id
1 'polypeptide(L)'
;MTGLQSKPEIPSHWELAYTDKLASHMVQQFRRATGLLADGESPIILANVGIETLCEADWMVNIMVRAYKNQIILENIDAIHLSERAQMESKFLPASDAIPTGTSPLQDIAEPAVIVDRSGGYSDMNNVDHLAHSLHAGLTAGAKGNWQTSEALYNMDADTKGVINMSPVWFQQARHGGTAIPEVSAAMRTESAQQWLSSIWDEAAIQSGALAIMHPEMYCSGLQTMVKLGEFAEEIGDTCMTAILAQWPSVYNVGSLMVNRASPFHIDRFGRPQWFDLLVTFGTYSDLYFLLPTLGLTLQYCPGTVIAMSGKMIEHGVGQTDGDRAVLA
;
A
#
# COMPACT_ATOMS: atom_id res chain seq x y z
N MET A 1 -4.46 -13.97 23.73
CA MET A 1 -2.99 -13.97 23.61
C MET A 1 -2.54 -15.34 23.11
N THR A 2 -2.71 -15.60 21.82
CA THR A 2 -2.07 -16.72 21.12
C THR A 2 -0.68 -16.25 20.71
N GLY A 3 0.35 -17.07 20.96
CA GLY A 3 1.75 -16.66 20.91
C GLY A 3 2.10 -15.94 19.60
N LEU A 4 2.78 -14.78 19.72
CA LEU A 4 3.48 -14.20 18.58
C LEU A 4 4.38 -15.31 18.01
N GLN A 5 4.10 -15.73 16.78
CA GLN A 5 5.05 -16.58 16.06
C GLN A 5 6.38 -15.84 16.01
N SER A 6 7.47 -16.54 16.29
CA SER A 6 8.81 -15.99 16.15
C SER A 6 9.00 -15.46 14.73
N LYS A 7 9.65 -14.31 14.64
CA LYS A 7 10.06 -13.71 13.36
C LYS A 7 10.90 -14.71 12.56
N PRO A 8 10.67 -14.88 11.25
CA PRO A 8 11.46 -15.80 10.45
C PRO A 8 12.89 -15.28 10.28
N GLU A 9 13.83 -16.17 10.02
CA GLU A 9 15.17 -15.80 9.57
C GLU A 9 15.10 -15.37 8.10
N ILE A 10 15.43 -14.11 7.82
CA ILE A 10 15.41 -13.55 6.46
C ILE A 10 16.81 -13.70 5.87
N PRO A 11 16.97 -14.24 4.64
CA PRO A 11 18.27 -14.31 4.00
C PRO A 11 18.92 -12.93 3.92
N SER A 12 20.18 -12.82 4.33
CA SER A 12 20.87 -11.53 4.46
C SER A 12 21.10 -10.78 3.14
N HIS A 13 21.01 -11.49 2.02
CA HIS A 13 21.15 -10.94 0.67
C HIS A 13 19.81 -10.49 0.08
N TRP A 14 18.70 -10.60 0.82
CA TRP A 14 17.39 -10.09 0.40
C TRP A 14 17.20 -8.65 0.84
N GLU A 15 16.54 -7.87 -0.01
CA GLU A 15 16.14 -6.49 0.32
C GLU A 15 15.14 -6.44 1.47
N LEU A 16 14.38 -7.52 1.66
CA LEU A 16 13.52 -7.67 2.82
C LEU A 16 14.30 -7.64 4.16
N ALA A 17 15.57 -8.04 4.19
CA ALA A 17 16.41 -7.95 5.39
C ALA A 17 16.76 -6.50 5.73
N TYR A 18 16.90 -5.63 4.72
CA TYR A 18 17.02 -4.18 4.92
C TYR A 18 15.72 -3.59 5.47
N THR A 19 14.59 -3.89 4.80
CA THR A 19 13.25 -3.48 5.21
C THR A 19 13.01 -3.85 6.67
N ASP A 20 13.43 -5.05 7.05
CA ASP A 20 13.21 -5.54 8.40
C ASP A 20 14.02 -4.81 9.49
N LYS A 21 15.25 -4.40 9.16
CA LYS A 21 16.07 -3.57 10.03
C LYS A 21 15.47 -2.18 10.20
N LEU A 22 15.03 -1.56 9.10
CA LEU A 22 14.42 -0.24 9.12
C LEU A 22 13.10 -0.26 9.90
N ALA A 23 12.23 -1.25 9.65
CA ALA A 23 10.99 -1.45 10.40
C ALA A 23 11.24 -1.62 11.90
N SER A 24 12.27 -2.39 12.28
CA SER A 24 12.63 -2.59 13.69
C SER A 24 13.08 -1.27 14.34
N HIS A 25 13.87 -0.45 13.64
CA HIS A 25 14.22 0.90 14.09
C HIS A 25 12.99 1.79 14.25
N MET A 26 12.10 1.84 13.25
CA MET A 26 10.87 2.64 13.30
C MET A 26 10.01 2.25 14.51
N VAL A 27 9.81 0.95 14.75
CA VAL A 27 9.08 0.43 15.92
C VAL A 27 9.75 0.86 17.23
N GLN A 28 11.08 0.78 17.32
CA GLN A 28 11.81 1.21 18.50
C GLN A 28 11.65 2.72 18.76
N GLN A 29 11.77 3.55 17.73
CA GLN A 29 11.56 5.01 17.86
C GLN A 29 10.13 5.34 18.27
N PHE A 30 9.15 4.67 17.66
CA PHE A 30 7.74 4.83 18.03
C PHE A 30 7.50 4.48 19.50
N ARG A 31 7.99 3.32 19.95
CA ARG A 31 7.87 2.87 21.35
C ARG A 31 8.54 3.84 22.32
N ARG A 32 9.73 4.33 21.97
CA ARG A 32 10.44 5.35 22.77
C ARG A 32 9.61 6.64 22.90
N ALA A 33 9.07 7.15 21.81
CA ALA A 33 8.32 8.40 21.78
C ALA A 33 6.91 8.31 22.41
N THR A 34 6.38 7.09 22.56
CA THR A 34 5.09 6.80 23.19
C THR A 34 5.21 6.26 24.62
N GLY A 35 6.43 6.03 25.13
CA GLY A 35 6.65 5.45 26.46
C GLY A 35 6.34 3.96 26.56
N LEU A 36 6.26 3.26 25.42
CA LEU A 36 6.04 1.81 25.31
C LEU A 36 7.33 1.01 25.19
N LEU A 37 8.49 1.66 25.30
CA LEU A 37 9.80 0.99 25.21
C LEU A 37 10.05 0.17 26.48
N ALA A 38 10.38 -1.10 26.32
CA ALA A 38 10.72 -1.96 27.46
C ALA A 38 12.11 -1.59 28.04
N ASP A 39 12.26 -1.78 29.36
CA ASP A 39 13.54 -1.58 30.03
C ASP A 39 14.63 -2.48 29.42
N GLY A 40 15.76 -1.88 29.04
CA GLY A 40 16.93 -2.59 28.53
C GLY A 40 16.96 -2.84 27.01
N GLU A 41 15.98 -2.34 26.22
CA GLU A 41 16.10 -2.37 24.76
C GLU A 41 17.28 -1.50 24.29
N SER A 42 18.25 -2.12 23.61
CA SER A 42 19.42 -1.44 23.05
C SER A 42 19.08 -0.73 21.74
N PRO A 43 19.69 0.43 21.43
CA PRO A 43 19.52 1.10 20.14
C PRO A 43 19.86 0.16 18.98
N ILE A 44 19.00 0.14 17.96
CA ILE A 44 19.28 -0.59 16.73
C ILE A 44 20.33 0.18 15.92
N ILE A 45 21.42 -0.48 15.56
CA ILE A 45 22.46 0.10 14.71
C ILE A 45 22.08 -0.14 13.25
N LEU A 46 21.68 0.93 12.57
CA LEU A 46 21.37 0.92 11.15
C LEU A 46 22.64 1.17 10.32
N ALA A 47 23.44 0.11 10.14
CA ALA A 47 24.51 0.15 9.16
C ALA A 47 23.92 0.07 7.74
N ASN A 48 24.44 0.88 6.81
CA ASN A 48 24.06 0.90 5.39
C ASN A 48 22.62 1.40 5.09
N VAL A 49 22.02 2.18 5.99
CA VAL A 49 20.79 2.94 5.69
C VAL A 49 21.20 4.37 5.31
N GLY A 50 20.65 4.88 4.21
CA GLY A 50 20.87 6.26 3.77
C GLY A 50 20.38 7.25 4.82
N ILE A 51 21.06 8.39 4.95
CA ILE A 51 20.62 9.43 5.92
C ILE A 51 19.24 9.99 5.57
N GLU A 52 18.95 10.12 4.28
CA GLU A 52 17.66 10.60 3.76
C GLU A 52 16.54 9.62 4.14
N THR A 53 16.72 8.33 3.83
CA THR A 53 15.80 7.26 4.24
C THR A 53 15.54 7.26 5.74
N LEU A 54 16.59 7.43 6.55
CA LEU A 54 16.46 7.46 8.00
C LEU A 54 15.65 8.67 8.47
N CYS A 55 15.89 9.85 7.88
CA CYS A 55 15.11 11.04 8.17
C CYS A 55 13.63 10.87 7.80
N GLU A 56 13.33 10.26 6.65
CA GLU A 56 11.96 9.98 6.23
C GLU A 56 11.28 8.96 7.13
N ALA A 57 11.98 7.88 7.50
CA ALA A 57 11.48 6.88 8.44
C ALA A 57 11.16 7.51 9.82
N ASP A 58 12.06 8.33 10.35
CA ASP A 58 11.83 9.06 11.62
C ASP A 58 10.70 10.09 11.50
N TRP A 59 10.57 10.75 10.35
CA TRP A 59 9.46 11.65 10.06
C TRP A 59 8.12 10.90 10.06
N MET A 60 8.04 9.77 9.36
CA MET A 60 6.87 8.89 9.37
C MET A 60 6.53 8.43 10.79
N VAL A 61 7.53 7.99 11.57
CA VAL A 61 7.32 7.63 12.99
C VAL A 61 6.75 8.80 13.79
N ASN A 62 7.25 10.02 13.60
CA ASN A 62 6.73 11.19 14.29
C ASN A 62 5.27 11.48 13.93
N ILE A 63 4.87 11.29 12.67
CA ILE A 63 3.46 11.37 12.25
C ILE A 63 2.63 10.34 13.01
N MET A 64 3.09 9.09 13.04
CA MET A 64 2.38 8.00 13.69
C MET A 64 2.27 8.20 15.21
N VAL A 65 3.29 8.75 15.86
CA VAL A 65 3.26 9.11 17.29
C VAL A 65 2.18 10.16 17.55
N ARG A 66 2.05 11.16 16.67
CA ARG A 66 1.00 12.19 16.78
C ARG A 66 -0.38 11.59 16.57
N ALA A 67 -0.55 10.73 15.56
CA ALA A 67 -1.80 10.00 15.31
C ALA A 67 -2.19 9.14 16.52
N TYR A 68 -1.21 8.41 17.09
CA TYR A 68 -1.42 7.57 18.28
C TYR A 68 -1.84 8.37 19.51
N LYS A 69 -1.34 9.60 19.67
CA LYS A 69 -1.69 10.49 20.80
C LYS A 69 -3.01 11.24 20.58
N ASN A 70 -3.45 11.41 19.34
CA ASN A 70 -4.64 12.18 18.95
C ASN A 70 -5.61 11.29 18.15
N GLN A 71 -5.97 10.14 18.73
CA GLN A 71 -6.85 9.19 18.05
C GLN A 71 -8.25 9.76 17.89
N ILE A 72 -8.79 9.66 16.67
CA ILE A 72 -10.22 9.86 16.42
C ILE A 72 -10.90 8.51 16.66
N ILE A 73 -11.75 8.46 17.68
CA ILE A 73 -12.57 7.28 17.97
C ILE A 73 -13.93 7.51 17.33
N LEU A 74 -14.27 6.67 16.36
CA LEU A 74 -15.59 6.69 15.75
C LEU A 74 -16.54 5.84 16.61
N GLU A 75 -17.48 6.51 17.26
CA GLU A 75 -18.53 5.84 18.03
C GLU A 75 -19.56 5.21 17.10
N ASN A 76 -20.13 4.06 17.49
CA ASN A 76 -21.22 3.36 16.77
C ASN A 76 -20.82 2.67 15.46
N ILE A 77 -19.54 2.34 15.25
CA ILE A 77 -19.12 1.42 14.18
C ILE A 77 -19.26 -0.02 14.65
N ASP A 78 -20.25 -0.74 14.11
CA ASP A 78 -20.38 -2.18 14.30
C ASP A 78 -19.43 -2.94 13.38
N ALA A 79 -18.19 -3.14 13.85
CA ALA A 79 -17.16 -3.86 13.13
C ALA A 79 -17.54 -5.31 12.80
N ILE A 80 -18.39 -5.95 13.62
CA ILE A 80 -18.88 -7.31 13.36
C ILE A 80 -19.82 -7.27 12.16
N HIS A 81 -20.80 -6.35 12.17
CA HIS A 81 -21.72 -6.18 11.07
C HIS A 81 -21.02 -5.77 9.76
N LEU A 82 -20.02 -4.89 9.82
CA LEU A 82 -19.20 -4.54 8.65
C LEU A 82 -18.44 -5.75 8.11
N SER A 83 -17.87 -6.57 8.99
CA SER A 83 -17.18 -7.81 8.62
C SER A 83 -18.14 -8.83 7.99
N GLU A 84 -19.39 -8.93 8.45
CA GLU A 84 -20.42 -9.79 7.86
C GLU A 84 -20.89 -9.27 6.51
N ARG A 85 -21.15 -7.96 6.39
CA ARG A 85 -21.51 -7.31 5.11
C ARG A 85 -20.40 -7.47 4.08
N ALA A 86 -19.14 -7.36 4.46
CA ALA A 86 -18.00 -7.57 3.58
C ALA A 86 -17.93 -8.99 2.97
N GLN A 87 -18.64 -9.97 3.57
CA GLN A 87 -18.76 -11.32 3.03
C GLN A 87 -19.91 -11.45 2.01
N MET A 88 -20.80 -10.46 1.92
CA MET A 88 -21.93 -10.41 0.99
C MET A 88 -21.60 -9.41 -0.14
N GLU A 89 -21.66 -9.85 -1.41
CA GLU A 89 -21.13 -9.11 -2.58
C GLU A 89 -21.55 -7.64 -2.71
N SER A 90 -20.65 -6.79 -3.24
CA SER A 90 -20.85 -5.34 -3.41
C SER A 90 -21.36 -4.94 -4.79
N LYS A 91 -22.11 -3.83 -4.85
CA LYS A 91 -22.47 -3.09 -6.07
C LYS A 91 -21.54 -1.89 -6.21
N PHE A 92 -21.04 -1.64 -7.41
CA PHE A 92 -20.22 -0.45 -7.72
C PHE A 92 -21.10 0.79 -7.89
N LEU A 93 -20.68 1.91 -7.30
CA LEU A 93 -21.35 3.22 -7.46
C LEU A 93 -20.33 4.28 -7.91
N PRO A 94 -20.67 5.21 -8.81
CA PRO A 94 -19.74 6.25 -9.26
C PRO A 94 -19.36 7.20 -8.12
N ALA A 95 -18.05 7.45 -7.95
CA ALA A 95 -17.54 8.43 -6.98
C ALA A 95 -17.55 9.88 -7.55
N SER A 96 -17.77 10.04 -8.86
CA SER A 96 -17.66 11.31 -9.60
C SER A 96 -18.69 12.38 -9.19
N ASP A 97 -19.77 11.99 -8.51
CA ASP A 97 -20.85 12.91 -8.12
C ASP A 97 -20.70 13.44 -6.68
N ALA A 98 -19.67 13.00 -5.96
CA ALA A 98 -19.43 13.36 -4.56
C ALA A 98 -18.36 14.45 -4.42
N ILE A 99 -18.59 15.62 -5.04
CA ILE A 99 -17.94 16.85 -4.56
C ILE A 99 -18.77 17.30 -3.34
N PRO A 100 -18.18 17.51 -2.14
CA PRO A 100 -18.91 18.08 -1.00
C PRO A 100 -19.29 19.55 -1.29
N THR A 101 -20.27 19.78 -2.17
CA THR A 101 -20.85 21.10 -2.38
C THR A 101 -21.81 21.38 -1.23
N GLY A 102 -21.26 21.76 -0.08
CA GLY A 102 -22.03 22.31 1.04
C GLY A 102 -22.72 21.26 1.93
N THR A 103 -22.36 21.29 3.22
CA THR A 103 -23.07 20.65 4.34
C THR A 103 -23.42 19.17 4.16
N SER A 104 -22.48 18.36 3.66
CA SER A 104 -22.54 16.91 3.88
C SER A 104 -22.21 16.63 5.36
N PRO A 105 -22.85 15.66 6.04
CA PRO A 105 -22.54 15.32 7.44
C PRO A 105 -21.17 14.62 7.60
N LEU A 106 -20.35 14.59 6.55
CA LEU A 106 -19.02 14.00 6.57
C LEU A 106 -18.10 14.89 7.40
N GLN A 107 -17.38 14.30 8.35
CA GLN A 107 -16.38 15.03 9.13
C GLN A 107 -15.15 15.24 8.26
N ASP A 108 -14.91 16.49 7.86
CA ASP A 108 -13.70 16.88 7.14
C ASP A 108 -12.51 16.83 8.09
N ILE A 109 -11.63 15.87 7.89
CA ILE A 109 -10.35 15.78 8.61
C ILE A 109 -9.32 16.52 7.78
N ALA A 110 -9.27 17.84 7.95
CA ALA A 110 -8.30 18.75 7.33
C ALA A 110 -7.05 18.98 8.20
N GLU A 111 -7.15 18.68 9.50
CA GLU A 111 -6.02 18.64 10.41
C GLU A 111 -5.70 17.19 10.81
N PRO A 112 -4.42 16.86 11.08
CA PRO A 112 -3.98 15.49 11.15
C PRO A 112 -4.62 14.66 12.27
N ALA A 113 -5.41 13.65 11.90
CA ALA A 113 -5.30 12.34 12.54
C ALA A 113 -4.22 11.47 11.86
N VAL A 114 -3.71 11.91 10.70
CA VAL A 114 -2.49 11.56 9.92
C VAL A 114 -2.16 12.82 9.07
N ILE A 115 -0.87 13.18 8.85
CA ILE A 115 -0.38 14.57 8.58
C ILE A 115 -0.36 15.08 7.12
N VAL A 116 -0.55 16.41 7.05
CA VAL A 116 -0.45 17.44 5.98
C VAL A 116 0.95 17.64 5.35
N ASP A 117 0.90 17.92 4.04
CA ASP A 117 1.85 18.55 3.10
C ASP A 117 2.87 19.57 3.67
N ARG A 118 4.16 19.44 3.28
CA ARG A 118 4.92 20.44 2.47
C ARG A 118 6.36 20.00 2.18
N SER A 119 6.58 19.69 0.90
CA SER A 119 7.85 19.73 0.15
C SER A 119 9.08 19.07 0.80
N GLY A 120 9.15 17.75 0.65
CA GLY A 120 10.37 16.95 0.60
C GLY A 120 10.08 15.79 -0.36
N GLY A 121 10.72 15.79 -1.52
CA GLY A 121 10.26 15.01 -2.67
C GLY A 121 10.47 13.51 -2.51
N TYR A 122 9.39 12.75 -2.68
CA TYR A 122 9.42 11.42 -3.30
C TYR A 122 9.92 11.58 -4.76
N SER A 123 11.19 11.96 -4.97
CA SER A 123 11.68 12.32 -6.31
C SER A 123 11.65 11.12 -7.25
N ASP A 124 11.86 9.92 -6.72
CA ASP A 124 12.08 8.72 -7.52
C ASP A 124 10.76 8.03 -7.88
N MET A 125 9.78 8.05 -6.98
CA MET A 125 8.41 7.57 -7.28
C MET A 125 7.74 8.38 -8.40
N ASN A 126 8.07 9.67 -8.54
CA ASN A 126 7.39 10.56 -9.49
C ASN A 126 7.70 10.26 -10.98
N ASN A 127 8.80 9.56 -11.28
CA ASN A 127 9.14 9.23 -12.67
C ASN A 127 8.57 7.87 -13.06
N VAL A 128 7.37 7.89 -13.63
CA VAL A 128 6.69 6.69 -14.17
C VAL A 128 6.62 6.66 -15.69
N ASP A 129 7.24 7.62 -16.38
CA ASP A 129 7.12 7.76 -17.84
C ASP A 129 7.75 6.59 -18.60
N HIS A 130 8.85 6.04 -18.09
CA HIS A 130 9.47 4.85 -18.65
C HIS A 130 8.60 3.58 -18.50
N LEU A 131 7.55 3.63 -17.68
CA LEU A 131 6.53 2.59 -17.53
C LEU A 131 5.28 2.85 -18.39
N ALA A 132 5.19 3.97 -19.12
CA ALA A 132 3.96 4.39 -19.81
C ALA A 132 3.40 3.31 -20.74
N HIS A 133 4.26 2.58 -21.45
CA HIS A 133 3.82 1.47 -22.32
C HIS A 133 3.16 0.34 -21.51
N SER A 134 3.79 -0.09 -20.43
CA SER A 134 3.29 -1.15 -19.55
C SER A 134 2.01 -0.73 -18.81
N LEU A 135 1.95 0.53 -18.37
CA LEU A 135 0.76 1.12 -17.76
C LEU A 135 -0.41 1.09 -18.73
N HIS A 136 -0.20 1.60 -19.95
CA HIS A 136 -1.22 1.65 -20.98
C HIS A 136 -1.70 0.25 -21.39
N ALA A 137 -0.79 -0.72 -21.47
CA ALA A 137 -1.13 -2.11 -21.78
C ALA A 137 -2.03 -2.78 -20.72
N GLY A 138 -2.06 -2.25 -19.49
CA GLY A 138 -2.96 -2.70 -18.44
C GLY A 138 -4.41 -2.24 -18.61
N LEU A 139 -4.70 -1.33 -19.54
CA LEU A 139 -6.04 -0.84 -19.82
C LEU A 139 -6.86 -1.86 -20.63
N THR A 140 -8.15 -1.91 -20.34
CA THR A 140 -9.13 -2.72 -21.07
C THR A 140 -10.20 -1.83 -21.68
N ALA A 141 -10.42 -1.96 -22.98
CA ALA A 141 -11.48 -1.27 -23.70
C ALA A 141 -12.88 -1.77 -23.26
N GLY A 142 -13.75 -0.83 -22.91
CA GLY A 142 -15.17 -1.08 -22.62
C GLY A 142 -15.52 -1.43 -21.16
N ALA A 143 -16.79 -1.21 -20.81
CA ALA A 143 -17.30 -1.26 -19.43
C ALA A 143 -17.62 -2.68 -18.89
N LYS A 144 -17.20 -3.75 -19.56
CA LYS A 144 -17.62 -5.11 -19.18
C LYS A 144 -16.67 -5.73 -18.16
N GLY A 145 -16.94 -5.45 -16.90
CA GLY A 145 -16.71 -6.38 -15.79
C GLY A 145 -15.46 -6.21 -14.95
N ASN A 146 -14.47 -5.44 -15.40
CA ASN A 146 -13.29 -5.11 -14.59
C ASN A 146 -13.11 -3.59 -14.48
N TRP A 147 -13.68 -3.01 -13.43
CA TRP A 147 -13.54 -1.58 -13.16
C TRP A 147 -12.07 -1.20 -12.87
N GLN A 148 -11.21 -2.15 -12.49
CA GLN A 148 -9.81 -1.84 -12.18
C GLN A 148 -8.98 -1.46 -13.42
N THR A 149 -9.40 -1.90 -14.60
CA THR A 149 -8.67 -1.70 -15.86
C THR A 149 -9.48 -0.92 -16.90
N SER A 150 -10.72 -0.57 -16.59
CA SER A 150 -11.64 0.11 -17.53
C SER A 150 -11.15 1.52 -17.88
N GLU A 151 -10.89 1.78 -19.16
CA GLU A 151 -10.49 3.09 -19.69
C GLU A 151 -11.41 4.25 -19.25
N ALA A 152 -12.70 3.98 -19.07
CA ALA A 152 -13.68 4.99 -18.64
C ALA A 152 -13.39 5.63 -17.27
N LEU A 153 -12.48 5.04 -16.49
CA LEU A 153 -12.07 5.55 -15.20
C LEU A 153 -10.72 6.27 -15.24
N TYR A 154 -10.05 6.33 -16.40
CA TYR A 154 -8.77 6.99 -16.54
C TYR A 154 -8.93 8.38 -17.17
N ASN A 155 -8.07 9.32 -16.78
CA ASN A 155 -7.94 10.57 -17.51
C ASN A 155 -7.27 10.28 -18.86
N MET A 156 -8.08 10.21 -19.92
CA MET A 156 -7.61 9.83 -21.25
C MET A 156 -6.76 10.93 -21.92
N ASP A 157 -6.85 12.17 -21.43
CA ASP A 157 -6.07 13.30 -21.93
C ASP A 157 -4.65 13.37 -21.32
N ALA A 158 -4.38 12.59 -20.26
CA ALA A 158 -3.05 12.53 -19.65
C ALA A 158 -2.07 11.73 -20.52
N ASP A 159 -0.79 12.14 -20.53
CA ASP A 159 0.27 11.46 -21.29
C ASP A 159 0.53 10.04 -20.76
N THR A 160 0.76 9.94 -19.44
CA THR A 160 0.97 8.66 -18.74
C THR A 160 -0.31 8.25 -18.01
N LYS A 161 -0.81 7.04 -18.27
CA LYS A 161 -2.06 6.52 -17.67
C LYS A 161 -2.09 5.00 -17.73
N GLY A 162 -2.72 4.39 -16.73
CA GLY A 162 -2.96 2.96 -16.73
C GLY A 162 -2.64 2.27 -15.41
N VAL A 163 -2.50 0.96 -15.45
CA VAL A 163 -2.25 0.14 -14.26
C VAL A 163 -1.22 -0.95 -14.54
N ILE A 164 -0.32 -1.15 -13.59
CA ILE A 164 0.62 -2.27 -13.58
C ILE A 164 0.46 -3.00 -12.26
N ASN A 165 0.24 -4.31 -12.33
CA ASN A 165 0.29 -5.20 -11.17
C ASN A 165 1.64 -5.91 -11.14
N MET A 166 2.39 -5.67 -10.08
CA MET A 166 3.71 -6.24 -9.81
C MET A 166 3.61 -7.24 -8.67
N SER A 167 4.23 -8.39 -8.85
CA SER A 167 4.31 -9.42 -7.84
C SER A 167 5.50 -10.32 -8.13
N PRO A 168 6.30 -10.67 -7.10
CA PRO A 168 7.31 -11.71 -7.20
C PRO A 168 6.63 -13.08 -7.33
N VAL A 169 5.49 -13.29 -6.66
CA VAL A 169 4.76 -14.54 -6.64
C VAL A 169 3.27 -14.29 -6.41
N TRP A 170 2.45 -14.61 -7.41
CA TRP A 170 1.00 -14.58 -7.30
C TRP A 170 0.31 -15.63 -8.18
N PHE A 171 -0.94 -15.95 -7.87
CA PHE A 171 -1.79 -16.72 -8.77
C PHE A 171 -2.34 -15.79 -9.85
N GLN A 172 -2.08 -16.11 -11.12
CA GLN A 172 -2.64 -15.33 -12.23
C GLN A 172 -4.17 -15.34 -12.17
N GLN A 173 -4.79 -14.20 -12.50
CA GLN A 173 -6.24 -14.05 -12.53
C GLN A 173 -6.90 -15.17 -13.35
N ALA A 174 -8.01 -15.71 -12.85
CA ALA A 174 -8.76 -16.84 -13.40
C ALA A 174 -8.06 -18.22 -13.36
N ARG A 175 -6.83 -18.34 -12.84
CA ARG A 175 -6.23 -19.66 -12.53
C ARG A 175 -6.61 -20.07 -11.12
N HIS A 176 -7.79 -20.67 -10.97
CA HIS A 176 -8.25 -21.28 -9.72
C HIS A 176 -8.22 -22.82 -9.84
N GLY A 177 -7.50 -23.50 -8.95
CA GLY A 177 -7.46 -24.97 -8.90
C GLY A 177 -6.23 -25.52 -8.17
N GLY A 178 -6.31 -26.77 -7.69
CA GLY A 178 -5.23 -27.42 -6.93
C GLY A 178 -3.92 -27.68 -7.69
N THR A 179 -3.88 -27.37 -8.98
CA THR A 179 -2.70 -27.47 -9.86
C THR A 179 -2.15 -26.11 -10.28
N ALA A 180 -2.78 -25.00 -9.87
CA ALA A 180 -2.26 -23.68 -10.18
C ALA A 180 -0.96 -23.46 -9.39
N ILE A 181 0.12 -23.18 -10.12
CA ILE A 181 1.41 -22.80 -9.55
C ILE A 181 1.47 -21.27 -9.59
N PRO A 182 1.82 -20.60 -8.49
CA PRO A 182 1.97 -19.16 -8.53
C PRO A 182 3.21 -18.80 -9.35
N GLU A 183 3.15 -17.67 -10.05
CA GLU A 183 4.19 -17.25 -10.99
C GLU A 183 4.60 -15.81 -10.70
N VAL A 184 5.76 -15.40 -11.22
CA VAL A 184 6.13 -13.99 -11.32
C VAL A 184 5.14 -13.27 -12.24
N SER A 185 4.65 -12.10 -11.81
CA SER A 185 3.82 -11.23 -12.66
C SER A 185 4.50 -10.87 -13.98
N ALA A 186 3.72 -10.71 -15.06
CA ALA A 186 4.28 -10.33 -16.36
C ALA A 186 5.06 -9.01 -16.31
N ALA A 187 4.59 -8.04 -15.51
CA ALA A 187 5.26 -6.77 -15.31
C ALA A 187 6.67 -6.94 -14.75
N MET A 188 6.82 -7.76 -13.69
CA MET A 188 8.11 -8.00 -13.05
C MET A 188 9.09 -8.81 -13.90
N ARG A 189 8.70 -9.26 -15.11
CA ARG A 189 9.63 -9.84 -16.09
C ARG A 189 10.27 -8.78 -17.00
N THR A 190 9.85 -7.52 -16.89
CA THR A 190 10.41 -6.40 -17.66
C THR A 190 11.49 -5.70 -16.86
N GLU A 191 12.54 -5.26 -17.55
CA GLU A 191 13.64 -4.52 -16.92
C GLU A 191 13.16 -3.17 -16.35
N SER A 192 12.25 -2.49 -17.03
CA SER A 192 11.72 -1.20 -16.59
C SER A 192 10.94 -1.30 -15.27
N ALA A 193 10.09 -2.32 -15.09
CA ALA A 193 9.38 -2.52 -13.83
C ALA A 193 10.33 -2.90 -12.68
N GLN A 194 11.36 -3.71 -12.97
CA GLN A 194 12.38 -4.06 -11.97
C GLN A 194 13.20 -2.82 -11.56
N GLN A 195 13.64 -2.00 -12.52
CA GLN A 195 14.37 -0.76 -12.26
C GLN A 195 13.54 0.22 -11.42
N TRP A 196 12.26 0.39 -11.75
CA TRP A 196 11.36 1.23 -10.96
C TRP A 196 11.14 0.69 -9.55
N LEU A 197 10.95 -0.63 -9.40
CA LEU A 197 10.83 -1.23 -8.07
C LEU A 197 12.10 -1.01 -7.24
N SER A 198 13.27 -1.14 -7.84
CA SER A 198 14.55 -0.85 -7.18
C SER A 198 14.70 0.62 -6.78
N SER A 199 14.11 1.56 -7.54
CA SER A 199 14.15 2.99 -7.19
C SER A 199 13.19 3.38 -6.08
N ILE A 200 12.16 2.56 -5.78
CA ILE A 200 11.17 2.84 -4.72
C ILE A 200 11.37 1.97 -3.47
N TRP A 201 12.54 1.35 -3.34
CA TRP A 201 12.83 0.39 -2.30
C TRP A 201 12.71 1.03 -0.91
N ASP A 202 13.33 2.18 -0.70
CA ASP A 202 13.30 2.89 0.58
C ASP A 202 11.87 3.21 1.02
N GLU A 203 11.02 3.66 0.10
CA GLU A 203 9.62 3.95 0.34
C GLU A 203 8.84 2.69 0.72
N ALA A 204 9.06 1.58 0.01
CA ALA A 204 8.43 0.30 0.33
C ALA A 204 8.88 -0.23 1.72
N ALA A 205 10.15 0.02 2.09
CA ALA A 205 10.68 -0.33 3.40
C ALA A 205 10.03 0.52 4.52
N ILE A 206 9.89 1.84 4.30
CA ILE A 206 9.21 2.75 5.23
C ILE A 206 7.73 2.37 5.40
N GLN A 207 7.03 2.04 4.31
CA GLN A 207 5.64 1.58 4.36
C GLN A 207 5.49 0.28 5.18
N SER A 208 6.41 -0.68 4.97
CA SER A 208 6.45 -1.92 5.74
C SER A 208 6.75 -1.64 7.22
N GLY A 209 7.62 -0.69 7.53
CA GLY A 209 7.89 -0.23 8.90
C GLY A 209 6.69 0.45 9.55
N ALA A 210 5.92 1.24 8.80
CA ALA A 210 4.66 1.79 9.28
C ALA A 210 3.65 0.66 9.58
N LEU A 211 3.55 -0.37 8.74
CA LEU A 211 2.73 -1.55 9.03
C LEU A 211 3.19 -2.28 10.30
N ALA A 212 4.50 -2.39 10.53
CA ALA A 212 5.04 -3.01 11.74
C ALA A 212 4.61 -2.31 13.03
N ILE A 213 4.31 -1.00 12.96
CA ILE A 213 3.75 -0.22 14.07
C ILE A 213 2.22 -0.36 14.14
N MET A 214 1.51 -0.21 13.02
CA MET A 214 0.04 -0.20 12.98
C MET A 214 -0.58 -1.58 13.21
N HIS A 215 0.02 -2.61 12.60
CA HIS A 215 -0.48 -3.98 12.61
C HIS A 215 0.67 -4.99 12.69
N PRO A 216 1.36 -5.12 13.84
CA PRO A 216 2.55 -5.97 14.00
C PRO A 216 2.34 -7.44 13.57
N GLU A 217 1.16 -8.00 13.85
CA GLU A 217 0.83 -9.38 13.46
C GLU A 217 0.77 -9.58 11.94
N MET A 218 0.24 -8.58 11.21
CA MET A 218 0.15 -8.61 9.75
C MET A 218 1.54 -8.44 9.13
N TYR A 219 2.34 -7.52 9.66
CA TYR A 219 3.75 -7.37 9.28
C TYR A 219 4.53 -8.69 9.43
N CYS A 220 4.44 -9.33 10.60
CA CYS A 220 5.09 -10.63 10.84
C CYS A 220 4.59 -11.72 9.90
N SER A 221 3.27 -11.75 9.64
CA SER A 221 2.68 -12.71 8.70
C SER A 221 3.18 -12.47 7.27
N GLY A 222 3.33 -11.22 6.84
CA GLY A 222 3.88 -10.84 5.55
C GLY A 222 5.33 -11.31 5.39
N LEU A 223 6.20 -11.03 6.38
CA LEU A 223 7.58 -11.54 6.39
C LEU A 223 7.64 -13.06 6.23
N GLN A 224 6.85 -13.80 7.01
CA GLN A 224 6.82 -15.26 6.93
C GLN A 224 6.33 -15.76 5.57
N THR A 225 5.32 -15.09 5.00
CA THR A 225 4.85 -15.40 3.65
C THR A 225 5.98 -15.23 2.65
N MET A 226 6.70 -14.10 2.68
CA MET A 226 7.80 -13.85 1.73
C MET A 226 8.93 -14.87 1.84
N VAL A 227 9.34 -15.25 3.06
CA VAL A 227 10.36 -16.30 3.26
C VAL A 227 9.89 -17.65 2.72
N LYS A 228 8.65 -18.07 3.03
CA LYS A 228 8.08 -19.33 2.51
C LYS A 228 7.95 -19.34 0.99
N LEU A 229 7.64 -18.19 0.38
CA LEU A 229 7.62 -18.06 -1.07
C LEU A 229 9.03 -18.23 -1.68
N GLY A 230 10.08 -17.80 -0.97
CA GLY A 230 11.47 -18.07 -1.35
C GLY A 230 11.83 -19.54 -1.29
N GLU A 231 11.54 -20.19 -0.17
CA GLU A 231 11.74 -21.63 0.00
C GLU A 231 11.03 -22.42 -1.10
N PHE A 232 9.79 -22.04 -1.41
CA PHE A 232 9.03 -22.61 -2.53
C PHE A 232 9.71 -22.39 -3.89
N ALA A 233 10.15 -21.16 -4.18
CA ALA A 233 10.83 -20.83 -5.43
C ALA A 233 12.11 -21.67 -5.65
N GLU A 234 12.88 -21.86 -4.58
CA GLU A 234 14.08 -22.70 -4.57
C GLU A 234 13.73 -24.18 -4.77
N GLU A 235 12.69 -24.68 -4.09
CA GLU A 235 12.23 -26.07 -4.19
C GLU A 235 11.84 -26.43 -5.64
N ILE A 236 11.16 -25.53 -6.35
CA ILE A 236 10.76 -25.74 -7.75
C ILE A 236 11.84 -25.36 -8.77
N GLY A 237 12.96 -24.78 -8.32
CA GLY A 237 14.05 -24.34 -9.18
C GLY A 237 13.72 -23.14 -10.08
N ASP A 238 12.76 -22.28 -9.70
CA ASP A 238 12.39 -21.09 -10.48
C ASP A 238 13.35 -19.93 -10.19
N THR A 239 14.46 -19.90 -10.93
CA THR A 239 15.49 -18.86 -10.82
C THR A 239 14.98 -17.43 -11.02
N CYS A 240 13.94 -17.24 -11.84
CA CYS A 240 13.36 -15.92 -12.06
C CYS A 240 12.59 -15.45 -10.82
N MET A 241 11.80 -16.36 -10.23
CA MET A 241 11.08 -16.11 -8.99
C MET A 241 12.03 -15.83 -7.83
N THR A 242 13.06 -16.67 -7.65
CA THR A 242 14.09 -16.47 -6.61
C THR A 242 14.77 -15.11 -6.73
N ALA A 243 15.17 -14.72 -7.94
CA ALA A 243 15.83 -13.44 -8.18
C ALA A 243 14.94 -12.24 -7.81
N ILE A 244 13.66 -12.29 -8.19
CA ILE A 244 12.73 -11.18 -7.93
C ILE A 244 12.33 -11.13 -6.45
N LEU A 245 12.15 -12.29 -5.79
CA LEU A 245 11.93 -12.35 -4.34
C LEU A 245 13.09 -11.74 -3.55
N ALA A 246 14.33 -12.01 -3.96
CA ALA A 246 15.51 -11.43 -3.32
C ALA A 246 15.54 -9.89 -3.43
N GLN A 247 15.00 -9.34 -4.52
CA GLN A 247 14.94 -7.89 -4.78
C GLN A 247 13.67 -7.22 -4.25
N TRP A 248 12.71 -7.98 -3.73
CA TRP A 248 11.39 -7.46 -3.36
C TRP A 248 11.43 -6.77 -1.98
N PRO A 249 11.14 -5.45 -1.90
CA PRO A 249 11.39 -4.67 -0.69
C PRO A 249 10.23 -4.66 0.31
N SER A 250 9.07 -5.26 -0.03
CA SER A 250 7.84 -5.15 0.76
C SER A 250 7.41 -6.46 1.42
N VAL A 251 6.72 -6.36 2.56
CA VAL A 251 6.04 -7.50 3.21
C VAL A 251 4.73 -7.92 2.51
N TYR A 252 4.23 -7.10 1.57
CA TYR A 252 3.14 -7.47 0.67
C TYR A 252 3.72 -8.17 -0.56
N ASN A 253 3.09 -9.26 -1.02
CA ASN A 253 3.53 -9.97 -2.21
C ASN A 253 2.93 -9.42 -3.51
N VAL A 254 2.19 -8.31 -3.47
CA VAL A 254 1.60 -7.66 -4.64
C VAL A 254 1.69 -6.15 -4.43
N GLY A 255 2.01 -5.41 -5.49
CA GLY A 255 1.91 -3.96 -5.55
C GLY A 255 1.28 -3.55 -6.89
N SER A 256 0.33 -2.62 -6.83
CA SER A 256 -0.42 -2.12 -7.97
C SER A 256 -0.11 -0.64 -8.18
N LEU A 257 0.62 -0.31 -9.24
CA LEU A 257 0.84 1.06 -9.66
C LEU A 257 -0.32 1.51 -10.53
N MET A 258 -1.06 2.53 -10.10
CA MET A 258 -2.21 3.09 -10.80
C MET A 258 -1.97 4.56 -11.09
N VAL A 259 -1.96 4.94 -12.37
CA VAL A 259 -1.71 6.31 -12.81
C VAL A 259 -2.94 6.89 -13.48
N ASN A 260 -3.36 8.07 -13.03
CA ASN A 260 -4.45 8.87 -13.56
C ASN A 260 -5.79 8.15 -13.63
N ARG A 261 -6.06 7.33 -12.60
CA ARG A 261 -7.29 6.53 -12.46
C ARG A 261 -8.20 7.09 -11.39
N ALA A 262 -9.49 7.28 -11.65
CA ALA A 262 -10.51 7.41 -10.62
C ALA A 262 -10.95 6.03 -10.10
N SER A 263 -11.36 5.97 -8.83
CA SER A 263 -11.92 4.76 -8.24
C SER A 263 -13.37 5.01 -7.82
N PRO A 264 -14.36 4.36 -8.47
CA PRO A 264 -15.74 4.36 -7.96
C PRO A 264 -15.80 3.82 -6.54
N PHE A 265 -16.91 4.05 -5.84
CA PHE A 265 -17.13 3.45 -4.53
C PHE A 265 -17.17 1.93 -4.65
N HIS A 266 -16.33 1.29 -3.85
CA HIS A 266 -16.19 -0.15 -3.79
C HIS A 266 -15.64 -0.59 -2.43
N ILE A 267 -15.74 -1.89 -2.20
CA ILE A 267 -14.95 -2.63 -1.22
C ILE A 267 -14.10 -3.64 -1.99
N ASP A 268 -12.94 -3.96 -1.44
CA ASP A 268 -12.09 -5.00 -1.98
C ASP A 268 -12.67 -6.38 -1.72
N ARG A 269 -12.60 -7.23 -2.75
CA ARG A 269 -13.21 -8.56 -2.73
C ARG A 269 -12.35 -9.57 -1.99
N PHE A 270 -11.04 -9.45 -2.15
CA PHE A 270 -10.06 -10.39 -1.62
C PHE A 270 -9.53 -9.95 -0.25
N GLY A 271 -8.71 -10.80 0.37
CA GLY A 271 -8.17 -10.53 1.71
C GLY A 271 -9.14 -10.85 2.86
N ARG A 272 -8.69 -10.54 4.08
CA ARG A 272 -9.45 -10.73 5.33
C ARG A 272 -9.91 -9.38 5.87
N PRO A 273 -11.04 -9.30 6.58
CA PRO A 273 -11.52 -8.04 7.16
C PRO A 273 -10.48 -7.32 8.03
N GLN A 274 -9.61 -8.06 8.72
CA GLN A 274 -8.58 -7.49 9.60
C GLN A 274 -7.35 -6.97 8.85
N TRP A 275 -7.18 -7.31 7.57
CA TRP A 275 -5.99 -6.92 6.82
C TRP A 275 -6.08 -5.48 6.37
N PHE A 276 -4.95 -4.80 6.37
CA PHE A 276 -4.82 -3.45 5.83
C PHE A 276 -4.25 -3.49 4.43
N ASP A 277 -4.86 -2.74 3.54
CA ASP A 277 -4.28 -2.29 2.29
C ASP A 277 -3.50 -1.00 2.59
N LEU A 278 -2.32 -0.84 1.99
CA LEU A 278 -1.48 0.36 2.12
C LEU A 278 -1.48 1.08 0.80
N LEU A 279 -1.93 2.34 0.80
CA LEU A 279 -1.95 3.18 -0.39
C LEU A 279 -1.00 4.34 -0.17
N VAL A 280 -0.10 4.59 -1.12
CA VAL A 280 0.76 5.77 -1.15
C VAL A 280 0.53 6.53 -2.44
N THR A 281 0.28 7.82 -2.31
CA THR A 281 0.05 8.73 -3.44
C THR A 281 1.27 9.57 -3.74
N PHE A 282 1.46 9.89 -5.01
CA PHE A 282 2.52 10.76 -5.50
C PHE A 282 2.13 11.34 -6.86
N GLY A 283 2.99 12.18 -7.42
CA GLY A 283 2.71 12.93 -8.65
C GLY A 283 2.42 14.41 -8.40
N THR A 284 1.91 15.08 -9.43
CA THR A 284 1.70 16.53 -9.47
C THR A 284 0.23 16.83 -9.69
N TYR A 285 -0.51 16.93 -8.60
CA TYR A 285 -1.95 17.23 -8.59
C TYR A 285 -2.34 17.94 -7.28
N SER A 286 -3.52 18.55 -7.26
CA SER A 286 -4.06 19.22 -6.06
C SER A 286 -5.56 18.91 -5.87
N ASP A 287 -6.09 19.29 -4.72
CA ASP A 287 -7.53 19.36 -4.45
C ASP A 287 -8.30 18.05 -4.67
N LEU A 288 -7.67 16.93 -4.28
CA LEU A 288 -8.28 15.61 -4.33
C LEU A 288 -8.60 15.07 -2.93
N TYR A 289 -9.68 14.30 -2.86
CA TYR A 289 -10.17 13.71 -1.62
C TYR A 289 -10.35 12.21 -1.74
N PHE A 290 -9.94 11.49 -0.71
CA PHE A 290 -10.23 10.08 -0.49
C PHE A 290 -11.49 9.98 0.36
N LEU A 291 -12.51 9.34 -0.21
CA LEU A 291 -13.84 9.28 0.39
C LEU A 291 -14.05 7.93 1.06
N LEU A 292 -14.53 7.96 2.29
CA LEU A 292 -14.84 6.78 3.11
C LEU A 292 -16.32 6.79 3.53
N PRO A 293 -17.28 6.53 2.61
CA PRO A 293 -18.71 6.57 2.93
C PRO A 293 -19.10 5.71 4.13
N THR A 294 -18.44 4.56 4.32
CA THR A 294 -18.70 3.67 5.47
C THR A 294 -18.44 4.35 6.82
N LEU A 295 -17.45 5.23 6.87
CA LEU A 295 -17.04 5.93 8.09
C LEU A 295 -17.65 7.32 8.20
N GLY A 296 -18.31 7.80 7.14
CA GLY A 296 -18.73 9.20 7.07
C GLY A 296 -17.53 10.17 7.06
N LEU A 297 -16.40 9.77 6.47
CA LEU A 297 -15.18 10.57 6.45
C LEU A 297 -14.77 10.99 5.03
N THR A 298 -14.18 12.17 4.95
CA THR A 298 -13.49 12.70 3.78
C THR A 298 -12.07 13.07 4.19
N LEU A 299 -11.08 12.52 3.50
CA LEU A 299 -9.67 12.77 3.77
C LEU A 299 -9.05 13.55 2.61
N GLN A 300 -8.30 14.60 2.91
CA GLN A 300 -7.48 15.25 1.89
C GLN A 300 -6.42 14.25 1.38
N TYR A 301 -6.32 14.09 0.07
CA TYR A 301 -5.54 13.03 -0.57
C TYR A 301 -4.44 13.61 -1.47
N CYS A 302 -3.59 14.47 -0.90
CA CYS A 302 -2.47 15.12 -1.57
C CYS A 302 -1.32 14.14 -1.89
N PRO A 303 -0.42 14.47 -2.84
CA PRO A 303 0.84 13.74 -3.00
C PRO A 303 1.56 13.54 -1.65
N GLY A 304 2.09 12.33 -1.42
CA GLY A 304 2.73 11.92 -0.17
C GLY A 304 1.76 11.39 0.90
N THR A 305 0.46 11.31 0.62
CA THR A 305 -0.51 10.72 1.57
C THR A 305 -0.36 9.21 1.59
N VAL A 306 -0.24 8.66 2.81
CA VAL A 306 -0.29 7.22 3.10
C VAL A 306 -1.61 6.89 3.78
N ILE A 307 -2.36 5.95 3.22
CA ILE A 307 -3.59 5.41 3.83
C ILE A 307 -3.36 3.94 4.16
N ALA A 308 -3.65 3.57 5.41
CA ALA A 308 -3.69 2.20 5.86
C ALA A 308 -5.09 1.88 6.36
N MET A 309 -5.79 0.99 5.67
CA MET A 309 -7.17 0.66 6.01
C MET A 309 -7.56 -0.73 5.51
N SER A 310 -8.63 -1.31 6.04
CA SER A 310 -9.21 -2.51 5.47
C SER A 310 -10.10 -2.16 4.27
N GLY A 311 -9.60 -2.34 3.06
CA GLY A 311 -10.38 -2.15 1.83
C GLY A 311 -11.56 -3.13 1.73
N LYS A 312 -11.47 -4.27 2.43
CA LYS A 312 -12.57 -5.24 2.54
C LYS A 312 -13.72 -4.77 3.44
N MET A 313 -13.42 -4.04 4.52
CA MET A 313 -14.46 -3.58 5.46
C MET A 313 -15.00 -2.20 5.13
N ILE A 314 -14.17 -1.35 4.55
CA ILE A 314 -14.45 0.08 4.41
C ILE A 314 -14.71 0.37 2.93
N GLU A 315 -15.96 0.71 2.60
CA GLU A 315 -16.28 1.24 1.28
C GLU A 315 -15.53 2.55 1.06
N HIS A 316 -14.85 2.65 -0.07
CA HIS A 316 -13.97 3.75 -0.38
C HIS A 316 -13.95 4.07 -1.87
N GLY A 317 -13.54 5.30 -2.19
CA GLY A 317 -13.43 5.76 -3.57
C GLY A 317 -12.68 7.09 -3.66
N VAL A 318 -12.29 7.44 -4.88
CA VAL A 318 -11.59 8.68 -5.18
C VAL A 318 -11.98 9.17 -6.57
N GLY A 319 -12.25 10.46 -6.67
CA GLY A 319 -12.65 11.09 -7.94
C GLY A 319 -11.51 11.17 -8.96
N GLN A 320 -11.83 11.80 -10.10
CA GLN A 320 -10.83 12.33 -11.02
C GLN A 320 -10.20 13.59 -10.41
N THR A 321 -9.00 13.93 -10.87
CA THR A 321 -8.26 15.13 -10.46
C THR A 321 -7.62 15.74 -11.70
N ASP A 322 -7.40 17.05 -11.65
CA ASP A 322 -6.56 17.74 -12.61
C ASP A 322 -5.09 17.52 -12.25
N GLY A 323 -4.26 17.20 -13.25
CA GLY A 323 -2.85 16.86 -13.07
C GLY A 323 -2.59 15.35 -13.05
N ASP A 324 -1.35 14.99 -12.69
CA ASP A 324 -0.85 13.63 -12.76
C ASP A 324 -0.82 12.99 -11.38
N ARG A 325 -1.76 12.09 -11.12
CA ARG A 325 -1.82 11.30 -9.89
C ARG A 325 -1.35 9.88 -10.12
N ALA A 326 -0.43 9.44 -9.29
CA ALA A 326 -0.04 8.05 -9.19
C ALA A 326 -0.29 7.51 -7.78
N VAL A 327 -0.65 6.23 -7.71
CA VAL A 327 -0.89 5.51 -6.46
C VAL A 327 -0.18 4.17 -6.53
N LEU A 328 0.60 3.84 -5.50
CA LEU A 328 1.03 2.48 -5.22
C LEU A 328 0.11 1.91 -4.15
N ALA A 329 -0.55 0.78 -4.43
CA ALA A 329 -1.43 0.07 -3.51
C ALA A 329 -1.09 -1.41 -3.39
#